data_AF-A0A0A1XG14-F1
#
_entry.id   AF-A0A0A1XG14-F1
#
_cell.length_a   1.000
_cell.length_b   1.000
_cell.length_c   1.000
_cell.angle_alpha   90.00
_cell.angle_beta   90.00
_cell.angle_gamma   90.00
#
_symmetry.space_group_name_H-M   'P 1'
#
loop_
_entity.id
_entity.type
_entity.pdbx_description
1 polymer ?
#
loop_
_entity_poly.entity_id
_entity_poly.type
_entity_poly.pdbx_seq_one_letter_code
_entity_poly.pdbx_strand_id
1 'polypeptide(L)'
;MEYIFDCFFENTFDKITRNGLQDRSSRRDVLDHLNAVIGGCSDGQNMHTEEVARFAVLAAVRYHREKKSGNGQVCLMGKFHNILYIALRTCWDWGVRDSAVVVLLLEEIYSCEKTFERIFLGALFGPNAPHFIAGWRSDFRDQDENTRAMVYFLHHATSLSMQLPVWIARFEQERMVRFIDIPIESCGRSSPLRVALQASAPDLLLILLRYGAHPNPPDGGASVVHALLEKLTENGRHYVLQNVSCLQILLRTIPMIEMPYKPIIYSARRELFFEKYGRLLIDRIITKEQVYGVVSLRHLCRCRIRDLLRRNCQLPDGIDTLRLPRRLHRYIDLMEELEGPQNEDDAENNAALEKLQVTGGGVSGVRRRVRFAESKEEEQSSVDVEVAVEVVESLLLEEKQPLELPTTTVGELATVLEEDTAELAEEQLELECQNNCAVVVEKPVAVEILRPMQSLLTAENSSGNSSGSDSDTSSTEKAEQSNCICNNTNNSCCNTRDKVSDCNERQLS
;
A
#
# COMPACT_ATOMS: atom_id res chain seq x y z
N MET A 1 -10.70 35.96 -6.68
CA MET A 1 -11.10 34.77 -5.91
C MET A 1 -10.15 34.47 -4.78
N GLU A 2 -8.91 34.08 -5.07
CA GLU A 2 -7.90 33.63 -4.09
C GLU A 2 -7.86 34.44 -2.79
N TYR A 3 -7.68 35.76 -2.88
CA TYR A 3 -7.68 36.70 -1.75
C TYR A 3 -8.87 36.56 -0.77
N ILE A 4 -10.06 36.15 -1.24
CA ILE A 4 -11.23 35.93 -0.37
C ILE A 4 -10.98 34.73 0.56
N PHE A 5 -10.39 33.66 0.03
CA PHE A 5 -10.06 32.47 0.81
C PHE A 5 -8.80 32.69 1.67
N ASP A 6 -7.80 33.41 1.16
CA ASP A 6 -6.62 33.78 1.94
C ASP A 6 -7.06 34.60 3.18
N CYS A 7 -7.88 35.65 2.99
CA CYS A 7 -8.49 36.40 4.09
C CYS A 7 -9.43 35.57 4.97
N PHE A 8 -10.18 34.61 4.43
CA PHE A 8 -11.02 33.70 5.23
C PHE A 8 -10.17 32.88 6.20
N PHE A 9 -9.06 32.29 5.72
CA PHE A 9 -8.21 31.45 6.54
C PHE A 9 -7.47 32.26 7.60
N GLU A 10 -6.93 33.44 7.28
CA GLU A 10 -6.38 34.35 8.30
C GLU A 10 -7.41 34.74 9.36
N ASN A 11 -8.52 35.36 8.96
CA ASN A 11 -9.53 35.88 9.88
C ASN A 11 -10.25 34.80 10.71
N THR A 12 -10.28 33.55 10.23
CA THR A 12 -10.85 32.42 10.96
C THR A 12 -9.82 31.79 11.88
N PHE A 13 -8.63 31.45 11.37
CA PHE A 13 -7.65 30.67 12.13
C PHE A 13 -6.96 31.50 13.20
N ASP A 14 -6.79 32.82 13.04
CA ASP A 14 -6.18 33.65 14.09
C ASP A 14 -7.04 33.72 15.37
N LYS A 15 -8.36 33.60 15.23
CA LYS A 15 -9.32 33.55 16.37
C LYS A 15 -9.38 32.17 17.04
N ILE A 16 -8.93 31.11 16.36
CA ILE A 16 -8.97 29.74 16.85
C ILE A 16 -7.69 29.43 17.65
N THR A 17 -7.83 28.74 18.79
CA THR A 17 -6.68 28.30 19.61
C THR A 17 -5.88 27.21 18.89
N ARG A 18 -4.61 26.97 19.27
CA ARG A 18 -3.75 25.99 18.57
C ARG A 18 -4.40 24.59 18.44
N ASN A 19 -5.21 24.19 19.41
CA ASN A 19 -5.86 22.87 19.42
C ASN A 19 -7.37 22.92 19.04
N GLY A 20 -7.94 24.09 18.75
CA GLY A 20 -9.37 24.29 18.47
C GLY A 20 -9.88 23.75 17.11
N LEU A 21 -9.18 22.76 16.54
CA LEU A 21 -9.61 21.93 15.41
C LEU A 21 -9.29 20.44 15.65
N GLN A 22 -9.00 20.05 16.90
CA GLN A 22 -8.74 18.65 17.29
C GLN A 22 -10.05 17.84 17.35
N ASP A 23 -11.12 18.47 17.81
CA ASP A 23 -12.46 17.91 17.82
C ASP A 23 -13.16 18.06 16.46
N ARG A 24 -14.10 17.15 16.18
CA ARG A 24 -14.85 17.11 14.93
C ARG A 24 -15.87 18.26 14.81
N SER A 25 -16.37 18.76 15.94
CA SER A 25 -17.32 19.87 16.01
C SER A 25 -16.72 21.15 15.43
N SER A 26 -15.64 21.68 16.01
CA SER A 26 -15.02 22.92 15.54
C SER A 26 -14.48 22.84 14.11
N ARG A 27 -14.06 21.66 13.64
CA ARG A 27 -13.76 21.45 12.21
C ARG A 27 -15.00 21.55 11.33
N ARG A 28 -16.13 20.98 11.77
CA ARG A 28 -17.39 21.07 11.04
C ARG A 28 -17.92 22.50 11.00
N ASP A 29 -17.82 23.24 12.10
CA ASP A 29 -18.22 24.65 12.15
C ASP A 29 -17.43 25.51 11.13
N VAL A 30 -16.12 25.25 10.98
CA VAL A 30 -15.28 25.88 9.96
C VAL A 30 -15.62 25.41 8.54
N LEU A 31 -15.94 24.13 8.34
CA LEU A 31 -16.37 23.59 7.05
C LEU A 31 -17.71 24.16 6.59
N ASP A 32 -18.71 24.23 7.48
CA ASP A 32 -20.04 24.74 7.16
C ASP A 32 -19.97 26.24 6.83
N HIS A 33 -19.10 27.02 7.49
CA HIS A 33 -18.80 28.41 7.12
C HIS A 33 -18.04 28.51 5.77
N LEU A 34 -17.03 27.67 5.52
CA LEU A 34 -16.29 27.65 4.25
C LEU A 34 -17.19 27.26 3.08
N ASN A 35 -18.09 26.29 3.27
CA ASN A 35 -19.06 25.85 2.27
C ASN A 35 -20.06 26.97 1.94
N ALA A 36 -20.48 27.77 2.92
CA ALA A 36 -21.30 28.96 2.67
C ALA A 36 -20.54 30.04 1.85
N VAL A 37 -19.24 30.24 2.11
CA VAL A 37 -18.40 31.16 1.31
C VAL A 37 -18.19 30.64 -0.11
N ILE A 38 -17.99 29.33 -0.30
CA ILE A 38 -17.87 28.69 -1.62
C ILE A 38 -19.17 28.87 -2.42
N GLY A 39 -20.34 28.60 -1.83
CA GLY A 39 -21.64 28.83 -2.47
C GLY A 39 -21.84 30.30 -2.87
N GLY A 40 -21.68 31.22 -1.92
CA GLY A 40 -21.87 32.65 -2.19
C GLY A 40 -20.91 33.23 -3.23
N CYS A 41 -19.69 32.71 -3.34
CA CYS A 41 -18.75 33.09 -4.40
C CYS A 41 -19.10 32.47 -5.76
N SER A 42 -19.62 31.24 -5.79
CA SER A 42 -20.10 30.56 -7.00
C SER A 42 -21.28 31.30 -7.61
N ASP A 43 -22.29 31.63 -6.80
CA ASP A 43 -23.44 32.45 -7.20
C ASP A 43 -22.99 33.87 -7.62
N GLY A 44 -22.21 34.54 -6.79
CA GLY A 44 -21.81 35.94 -6.98
C GLY A 44 -20.86 36.21 -8.16
N GLN A 45 -20.21 35.17 -8.70
CA GLN A 45 -19.31 35.29 -9.86
C GLN A 45 -19.73 34.40 -11.04
N ASN A 46 -20.87 33.70 -10.93
CA ASN A 46 -21.39 32.76 -11.94
C ASN A 46 -20.31 31.73 -12.37
N MET A 47 -19.62 31.16 -11.38
CA MET A 47 -18.60 30.11 -11.56
C MET A 47 -19.11 28.77 -11.03
N HIS A 48 -18.60 27.66 -11.54
CA HIS A 48 -18.95 26.34 -10.98
C HIS A 48 -18.38 26.19 -9.56
N THR A 49 -19.19 25.65 -8.63
CA THR A 49 -18.82 25.46 -7.22
C THR A 49 -17.53 24.66 -7.03
N GLU A 50 -17.28 23.69 -7.91
CA GLU A 50 -16.05 22.91 -7.99
C GLU A 50 -14.80 23.77 -8.24
N GLU A 51 -14.86 24.72 -9.17
CA GLU A 51 -13.77 25.65 -9.49
C GLU A 51 -13.50 26.60 -8.31
N VAL A 52 -14.57 27.00 -7.62
CA VAL A 52 -14.50 27.81 -6.40
C VAL A 52 -13.86 27.02 -5.25
N ALA A 53 -14.24 25.77 -5.05
CA ALA A 53 -13.66 24.87 -4.06
C ALA A 53 -12.17 24.57 -4.35
N ARG A 54 -11.79 24.43 -5.62
CA ARG A 54 -10.39 24.31 -6.07
C ARG A 54 -9.54 25.51 -5.62
N PHE A 55 -10.05 26.74 -5.72
CA PHE A 55 -9.36 27.92 -5.17
C PHE A 55 -9.27 27.91 -3.64
N ALA A 56 -10.32 27.45 -2.93
CA ALA A 56 -10.29 27.31 -1.47
C ALA A 56 -9.23 26.30 -0.99
N VAL A 57 -9.11 25.17 -1.68
CA VAL A 57 -8.09 24.13 -1.41
C VAL A 57 -6.68 24.66 -1.65
N LEU A 58 -6.45 25.38 -2.75
CA LEU A 58 -5.15 26.00 -3.04
C LEU A 58 -4.76 27.07 -2.00
N ALA A 59 -5.71 27.91 -1.57
CA ALA A 59 -5.51 28.88 -0.50
C ALA A 59 -5.18 28.22 0.85
N ALA A 60 -5.85 27.12 1.20
CA ALA A 60 -5.55 26.33 2.40
C ALA A 60 -4.12 25.76 2.40
N VAL A 61 -3.66 25.24 1.25
CA VAL A 61 -2.28 24.73 1.10
C VAL A 61 -1.26 25.87 1.12
N ARG A 62 -1.54 27.03 0.50
CA ARG A 62 -0.69 28.23 0.63
C ARG A 62 -0.53 28.67 2.08
N TYR A 63 -1.65 28.86 2.79
CA TYR A 63 -1.65 29.26 4.20
C TYR A 63 -0.80 28.30 5.06
N HIS A 64 -0.96 26.98 4.88
CA HIS A 64 -0.09 26.00 5.55
C HIS A 64 1.40 26.19 5.19
N ARG A 65 1.72 26.30 3.89
CA ARG A 65 3.10 26.49 3.40
C ARG A 65 3.75 27.77 3.93
N GLU A 66 2.99 28.85 4.06
CA GLU A 66 3.46 30.14 4.59
C GLU A 66 3.73 30.08 6.09
N LYS A 67 2.82 29.50 6.89
CA LYS A 67 3.07 29.34 8.33
C LYS A 67 4.19 28.30 8.62
N LYS A 68 4.38 27.32 7.73
CA LYS A 68 5.48 26.34 7.75
C LYS A 68 6.83 26.96 7.34
N SER A 69 6.88 27.77 6.28
CA SER A 69 8.13 28.44 5.85
C SER A 69 8.56 29.52 6.84
N GLY A 70 7.62 30.29 7.39
CA GLY A 70 7.86 31.22 8.50
C GLY A 70 8.32 30.56 9.80
N ASN A 71 8.14 29.24 9.92
CA ASN A 71 8.64 28.41 11.03
C ASN A 71 9.79 27.47 10.58
N GLY A 72 10.67 27.97 9.69
CA GLY A 72 11.90 27.25 9.31
C GLY A 72 11.66 25.96 8.52
N GLN A 73 10.59 25.90 7.72
CA GLN A 73 10.07 24.73 7.00
C GLN A 73 9.49 23.60 7.89
N VAL A 74 9.41 23.80 9.21
CA VAL A 74 8.78 22.85 10.14
C VAL A 74 7.30 23.23 10.31
N CYS A 75 6.37 22.27 10.16
CA CYS A 75 4.95 22.54 10.37
C CYS A 75 4.62 22.78 11.85
N LEU A 76 3.82 23.81 12.13
CA LEU A 76 3.41 24.22 13.48
C LEU A 76 2.37 23.29 14.15
N MET A 77 1.82 22.30 13.42
CA MET A 77 0.80 21.36 13.91
C MET A 77 -0.47 22.05 14.45
N GLY A 78 -1.42 21.26 14.98
CA GLY A 78 -2.69 21.78 15.47
C GLY A 78 -3.47 22.47 14.36
N LYS A 79 -4.07 23.64 14.64
CA LYS A 79 -4.88 24.41 13.67
C LYS A 79 -4.17 24.63 12.33
N PHE A 80 -2.87 24.91 12.35
CA PHE A 80 -2.09 25.25 11.15
C PHE A 80 -1.92 24.05 10.20
N HIS A 81 -1.95 22.83 10.73
CA HIS A 81 -1.91 21.59 9.94
C HIS A 81 -3.30 21.06 9.63
N ASN A 82 -4.23 21.16 10.59
CA ASN A 82 -5.60 20.68 10.45
C ASN A 82 -6.38 21.39 9.34
N ILE A 83 -5.95 22.57 8.90
CA ILE A 83 -6.43 23.23 7.67
C ILE A 83 -6.34 22.33 6.42
N LEU A 84 -5.35 21.45 6.34
CA LEU A 84 -5.20 20.49 5.24
C LEU A 84 -6.32 19.42 5.27
N TYR A 85 -6.84 19.08 6.45
CA TYR A 85 -7.99 18.18 6.59
C TYR A 85 -9.33 18.87 6.34
N ILE A 86 -9.44 20.18 6.63
CA ILE A 86 -10.55 21.01 6.13
C ILE A 86 -10.54 20.98 4.59
N ALA A 87 -9.40 21.28 3.97
CA ALA A 87 -9.24 21.25 2.50
C ALA A 87 -9.50 19.87 1.89
N LEU A 88 -9.07 18.79 2.55
CA LEU A 88 -9.32 17.41 2.11
C LEU A 88 -10.82 17.10 2.12
N ARG A 89 -11.54 17.53 3.17
CA ARG A 89 -12.99 17.40 3.22
C ARG A 89 -13.69 18.27 2.17
N THR A 90 -13.21 19.50 1.93
CA THR A 90 -13.70 20.40 0.86
C THR A 90 -13.50 19.82 -0.54
N CYS A 91 -12.38 19.13 -0.83
CA CYS A 91 -12.16 18.43 -2.10
C CYS A 91 -13.27 17.41 -2.37
N TRP A 92 -13.61 16.62 -1.36
CA TRP A 92 -14.66 15.60 -1.42
C TRP A 92 -16.07 16.21 -1.53
N ASP A 93 -16.42 17.16 -0.67
CA ASP A 93 -17.77 17.75 -0.61
C ASP A 93 -18.19 18.44 -1.90
N TRP A 94 -17.22 19.03 -2.63
CA TRP A 94 -17.45 19.71 -3.91
C TRP A 94 -16.96 18.93 -5.14
N GLY A 95 -16.45 17.71 -4.95
CA GLY A 95 -16.05 16.80 -6.03
C GLY A 95 -14.97 17.35 -6.97
N VAL A 96 -13.93 17.99 -6.43
CA VAL A 96 -12.87 18.66 -7.22
C VAL A 96 -12.19 17.67 -8.17
N ARG A 97 -12.36 17.82 -9.49
CA ARG A 97 -11.85 16.87 -10.50
C ARG A 97 -10.38 17.10 -10.87
N ASP A 98 -9.80 18.23 -10.49
CA ASP A 98 -8.38 18.53 -10.77
C ASP A 98 -7.45 17.68 -9.88
N SER A 99 -7.04 16.53 -10.42
CA SER A 99 -6.09 15.61 -9.78
C SER A 99 -4.79 16.28 -9.35
N ALA A 100 -4.31 17.34 -10.03
CA ALA A 100 -3.07 18.00 -9.65
C ALA A 100 -3.23 18.79 -8.34
N VAL A 101 -4.40 19.40 -8.11
CA VAL A 101 -4.72 20.08 -6.85
C VAL A 101 -4.94 19.07 -5.72
N VAL A 102 -5.62 17.95 -6.00
CA VAL A 102 -5.84 16.88 -5.01
C VAL A 102 -4.52 16.21 -4.61
N VAL A 103 -3.64 15.89 -5.57
CA VAL A 103 -2.33 15.29 -5.29
C VAL A 103 -1.41 16.28 -4.56
N LEU A 104 -1.37 17.56 -4.96
CA LEU A 104 -0.58 18.59 -4.26
C LEU A 104 -1.00 18.78 -2.79
N LEU A 105 -2.28 18.58 -2.47
CA LEU A 105 -2.76 18.54 -1.09
C LEU A 105 -2.28 17.28 -0.34
N LEU A 106 -2.37 16.11 -0.98
CA LEU A 106 -1.89 14.85 -0.39
C LEU A 106 -0.36 14.86 -0.17
N GLU A 107 0.42 15.41 -1.10
CA GLU A 107 1.86 15.65 -0.94
C GLU A 107 2.17 16.54 0.26
N GLU A 108 1.41 17.63 0.46
CA GLU A 108 1.63 18.53 1.59
C GLU A 108 1.32 17.84 2.93
N ILE A 109 0.22 17.08 3.01
CA ILE A 109 -0.10 16.25 4.19
C ILE A 109 1.04 15.24 4.46
N TYR A 110 1.48 14.51 3.42
CA TYR A 110 2.55 13.52 3.55
C TYR A 110 3.89 14.14 3.98
N SER A 111 4.19 15.35 3.51
CA SER A 111 5.42 16.07 3.88
C SER A 111 5.52 16.32 5.39
N CYS A 112 4.40 16.30 6.10
CA CYS A 112 4.29 16.56 7.53
C CYS A 112 3.99 15.30 8.37
N GLU A 113 3.13 14.38 7.89
CA GLU A 113 2.74 13.17 8.66
C GLU A 113 3.49 11.90 8.26
N LYS A 114 4.05 11.82 7.05
CA LYS A 114 4.65 10.60 6.45
C LYS A 114 3.73 9.37 6.39
N THR A 115 2.43 9.57 6.56
CA THR A 115 1.37 8.55 6.39
C THR A 115 0.08 9.19 5.89
N PHE A 116 -0.92 8.38 5.56
CA PHE A 116 -2.28 8.77 5.18
C PHE A 116 -3.36 8.11 6.06
N GLU A 117 -3.00 7.67 7.27
CA GLU A 117 -3.89 6.90 8.14
C GLU A 117 -5.25 7.54 8.40
N ARG A 118 -5.36 8.88 8.45
CA ARG A 118 -6.65 9.58 8.63
C ARG A 118 -7.63 9.39 7.47
N ILE A 119 -7.16 9.00 6.29
CA ILE A 119 -8.00 8.63 5.13
C ILE A 119 -8.42 7.15 5.26
N PHE A 120 -7.48 6.26 5.55
CA PHE A 120 -7.72 4.81 5.55
C PHE A 120 -8.45 4.29 6.79
N LEU A 121 -8.08 4.73 8.00
CA LEU A 121 -8.63 4.21 9.26
C LEU A 121 -10.15 4.37 9.36
N GLY A 122 -10.69 5.47 8.81
CA GLY A 122 -12.13 5.74 8.81
C GLY A 122 -12.92 4.82 7.87
N ALA A 123 -12.29 4.32 6.80
CA ALA A 123 -12.88 3.32 5.92
C ALA A 123 -12.74 1.91 6.51
N LEU A 124 -11.57 1.59 7.08
CA LEU A 124 -11.25 0.29 7.70
C LEU A 124 -12.09 0.00 8.96
N PHE A 125 -12.30 0.99 9.81
CA PHE A 125 -12.87 0.81 11.16
C PHE A 125 -14.05 1.75 11.48
N GLY A 126 -14.60 2.42 10.46
CA GLY A 126 -15.68 3.41 10.61
C GLY A 126 -15.22 4.72 11.27
N PRO A 127 -16.13 5.68 11.48
CA PRO A 127 -15.76 7.07 11.81
C PRO A 127 -15.25 7.28 13.25
N ASN A 128 -15.52 6.34 14.16
CA ASN A 128 -15.27 6.48 15.60
C ASN A 128 -13.97 5.81 16.07
N ALA A 129 -13.62 4.63 15.55
CA ALA A 129 -12.42 3.89 15.94
C ALA A 129 -11.09 4.67 15.74
N PRO A 130 -10.91 5.51 14.69
CA PRO A 130 -9.71 6.32 14.52
C PRO A 130 -9.38 7.23 15.73
N HIS A 131 -10.38 7.56 16.56
CA HIS A 131 -10.18 8.35 17.78
C HIS A 131 -9.43 7.59 18.88
N PHE A 132 -9.63 6.27 18.95
CA PHE A 132 -8.95 5.41 19.92
C PHE A 132 -7.59 4.93 19.40
N ILE A 133 -7.43 4.85 18.08
CA ILE A 133 -6.23 4.39 17.38
C ILE A 133 -5.20 5.52 17.20
N ALA A 134 -5.64 6.68 16.71
CA ALA A 134 -4.81 7.82 16.30
C ALA A 134 -5.23 9.16 16.94
N GLY A 135 -6.08 9.14 17.98
CA GLY A 135 -6.60 10.34 18.66
C GLY A 135 -7.65 11.15 17.89
N TRP A 136 -7.78 10.95 16.58
CA TRP A 136 -8.56 11.77 15.65
C TRP A 136 -9.90 11.13 15.27
N ARG A 137 -11.02 11.85 15.34
CA ARG A 137 -12.29 11.39 14.75
C ARG A 137 -12.34 11.71 13.26
N SER A 138 -12.80 10.76 12.44
CA SER A 138 -13.04 11.02 11.02
C SER A 138 -14.12 12.10 10.84
N ASP A 139 -13.93 12.98 9.85
CA ASP A 139 -14.88 14.02 9.49
C ASP A 139 -16.04 13.51 8.64
N PHE A 140 -15.88 12.34 7.99
CA PHE A 140 -16.93 11.64 7.24
C PHE A 140 -17.95 10.95 8.19
N ARG A 141 -19.23 10.97 7.80
CA ARG A 141 -20.41 10.60 8.61
C ARG A 141 -20.37 9.16 9.09
N ASP A 142 -20.11 8.24 8.17
CA ASP A 142 -20.27 6.79 8.30
C ASP A 142 -19.20 6.06 7.49
N GLN A 143 -19.07 4.74 7.66
CA GLN A 143 -18.03 3.94 7.02
C GLN A 143 -18.15 3.93 5.49
N ASP A 144 -19.37 4.04 4.95
CA ASP A 144 -19.60 4.10 3.51
C ASP A 144 -19.10 5.43 2.93
N GLU A 145 -19.35 6.57 3.59
CA GLU A 145 -18.81 7.86 3.16
C GLU A 145 -17.27 7.89 3.25
N ASN A 146 -16.69 7.33 4.32
CA ASN A 146 -15.23 7.16 4.40
C ASN A 146 -14.70 6.32 3.23
N THR A 147 -15.38 5.22 2.89
CA THR A 147 -14.96 4.31 1.82
C THR A 147 -15.06 4.97 0.44
N ARG A 148 -16.13 5.73 0.17
CA ARG A 148 -16.25 6.50 -1.09
C ARG A 148 -15.22 7.64 -1.17
N ALA A 149 -14.94 8.32 -0.06
CA ALA A 149 -13.90 9.35 -0.01
C ALA A 149 -12.50 8.75 -0.24
N MET A 150 -12.18 7.62 0.39
CA MET A 150 -10.95 6.86 0.12
C MET A 150 -10.82 6.53 -1.37
N VAL A 151 -11.88 6.02 -2.01
CA VAL A 151 -11.92 5.73 -3.45
C VAL A 151 -11.67 6.97 -4.32
N TYR A 152 -12.20 8.13 -3.94
CA TYR A 152 -11.93 9.40 -4.62
C TYR A 152 -10.44 9.80 -4.54
N PHE A 153 -9.80 9.74 -3.36
CA PHE A 153 -8.36 10.02 -3.24
C PHE A 153 -7.49 8.98 -3.96
N LEU A 154 -7.89 7.69 -3.94
CA LEU A 154 -7.25 6.64 -4.72
C LEU A 154 -7.27 6.95 -6.22
N HIS A 155 -8.43 7.35 -6.77
CA HIS A 155 -8.56 7.73 -8.19
C HIS A 155 -7.65 8.91 -8.57
N HIS A 156 -7.62 9.99 -7.77
CA HIS A 156 -6.77 11.14 -8.07
C HIS A 156 -5.28 10.85 -7.93
N ALA A 157 -4.88 10.07 -6.92
CA ALA A 157 -3.50 9.63 -6.73
C ALA A 157 -3.03 8.71 -7.88
N THR A 158 -3.86 7.74 -8.29
CA THR A 158 -3.57 6.86 -9.44
C THR A 158 -3.49 7.64 -10.75
N SER A 159 -4.39 8.61 -10.97
CA SER A 159 -4.44 9.43 -12.19
C SER A 159 -3.12 10.15 -12.51
N LEU A 160 -2.34 10.51 -11.49
CA LEU A 160 -1.01 11.13 -11.61
C LEU A 160 0.13 10.22 -11.18
N SER A 161 -0.10 8.91 -11.08
CA SER A 161 0.89 7.89 -10.71
C SER A 161 1.61 8.15 -9.38
N MET A 162 0.91 8.75 -8.41
CA MET A 162 1.48 9.29 -7.17
C MET A 162 2.29 8.25 -6.39
N GLN A 163 3.59 8.52 -6.27
CA GLN A 163 4.55 7.76 -5.46
C GLN A 163 5.28 8.69 -4.51
N LEU A 164 5.55 8.22 -3.30
CA LEU A 164 6.17 8.98 -2.23
C LEU A 164 7.29 8.15 -1.56
N PRO A 165 8.36 8.78 -1.08
CA PRO A 165 9.49 8.09 -0.48
C PRO A 165 9.13 7.63 0.96
N VAL A 166 9.25 6.32 1.20
CA VAL A 166 8.92 5.65 2.48
C VAL A 166 10.13 4.87 2.99
N TRP A 167 10.51 5.07 4.25
CA TRP A 167 11.50 4.24 4.94
C TRP A 167 10.95 2.86 5.30
N ILE A 168 11.47 1.81 4.65
CA ILE A 168 11.06 0.42 4.85
C ILE A 168 12.11 -0.30 5.69
N ALA A 169 11.75 -0.62 6.95
CA ALA A 169 12.70 -1.16 7.93
C ALA A 169 13.33 -2.51 7.52
N ARG A 170 12.61 -3.37 6.78
CA ARG A 170 13.14 -4.66 6.29
C ARG A 170 14.34 -4.50 5.34
N PHE A 171 14.46 -3.38 4.64
CA PHE A 171 15.48 -3.16 3.61
C PHE A 171 16.47 -2.04 3.98
N GLU A 172 16.36 -1.50 5.20
CA GLU A 172 17.14 -0.35 5.74
C GLU A 172 17.34 0.82 4.75
N GLN A 173 16.31 1.10 3.95
CA GLN A 173 16.36 2.10 2.88
C GLN A 173 15.01 2.78 2.64
N GLU A 174 15.06 3.94 2.01
CA GLU A 174 13.89 4.66 1.51
C GLU A 174 13.57 4.18 0.09
N ARG A 175 12.36 3.63 -0.13
CA ARG A 175 11.87 3.23 -1.46
C ARG A 175 10.67 4.09 -1.86
N MET A 176 10.47 4.32 -3.16
CA MET A 176 9.27 4.98 -3.69
C MET A 176 8.07 4.03 -3.61
N VAL A 177 7.03 4.42 -2.87
CA VAL A 177 5.84 3.61 -2.61
C VAL A 177 4.61 4.40 -3.09
N ARG A 178 3.67 3.72 -3.77
CA ARG A 178 2.45 4.35 -4.28
C ARG A 178 1.51 4.70 -3.13
N PHE A 179 0.73 5.76 -3.27
CA PHE A 179 -0.25 6.25 -2.27
C PHE A 179 -1.04 5.15 -1.55
N ILE A 180 -1.51 4.14 -2.29
CA ILE A 180 -2.32 3.01 -1.78
C ILE A 180 -1.55 2.00 -0.91
N ASP A 181 -0.23 1.91 -1.05
CA ASP A 181 0.62 0.94 -0.34
C ASP A 181 1.32 1.57 0.89
N ILE A 182 1.17 2.88 1.12
CA ILE A 182 1.85 3.63 2.19
C ILE A 182 1.41 3.13 3.58
N PRO A 183 2.36 2.78 4.47
CA PRO A 183 2.08 2.32 5.83
C PRO A 183 1.13 3.20 6.66
N ILE A 184 0.27 2.52 7.41
CA ILE A 184 -0.54 3.07 8.50
C ILE A 184 0.28 2.95 9.79
N GLU A 185 0.85 4.07 10.27
CA GLU A 185 1.79 4.09 11.39
C GLU A 185 1.15 3.53 12.67
N SER A 186 -0.05 3.99 13.02
CA SER A 186 -0.82 3.51 14.18
C SER A 186 -1.23 2.03 14.11
N CYS A 187 -1.20 1.39 12.93
CA CYS A 187 -1.39 -0.05 12.74
C CYS A 187 -0.06 -0.81 12.61
N GLY A 188 0.96 -0.38 13.35
CA GLY A 188 2.27 -1.04 13.40
C GLY A 188 3.05 -0.96 12.09
N ARG A 189 2.87 0.14 11.35
CA ARG A 189 3.42 0.37 9.99
C ARG A 189 2.96 -0.67 8.95
N SER A 190 1.80 -1.29 9.16
CA SER A 190 1.16 -2.20 8.17
C SER A 190 0.62 -1.42 6.97
N SER A 191 0.66 -2.01 5.78
CA SER A 191 -0.04 -1.48 4.59
C SER A 191 -1.56 -1.51 4.76
N PRO A 192 -2.33 -0.61 4.08
CA PRO A 192 -3.79 -0.62 4.14
C PRO A 192 -4.43 -1.97 3.75
N LEU A 193 -3.81 -2.67 2.78
CA LEU A 193 -4.22 -4.02 2.36
C LEU A 193 -4.05 -5.05 3.48
N ARG A 194 -2.92 -5.03 4.20
CA ARG A 194 -2.69 -5.94 5.36
C ARG A 194 -3.69 -5.66 6.48
N VAL A 195 -4.01 -4.38 6.75
CA VAL A 195 -4.99 -4.01 7.79
C VAL A 195 -6.40 -4.45 7.39
N ALA A 196 -6.81 -4.33 6.12
CA ALA A 196 -8.09 -4.85 5.62
C ALA A 196 -8.22 -6.38 5.79
N LEU A 197 -7.13 -7.13 5.60
CA LEU A 197 -7.09 -8.58 5.84
C LEU A 197 -7.18 -8.96 7.32
N GLN A 198 -6.49 -8.20 8.19
CA GLN A 198 -6.59 -8.36 9.64
C GLN A 198 -8.02 -8.11 10.13
N ALA A 199 -8.62 -7.00 9.70
CA ALA A 199 -10.01 -6.61 9.97
C ALA A 199 -11.06 -7.55 9.34
N SER A 200 -10.67 -8.48 8.46
CA SER A 200 -11.58 -9.39 7.76
C SER A 200 -12.58 -8.66 6.85
N ALA A 201 -12.12 -7.62 6.14
CA ALA A 201 -12.96 -6.75 5.32
C ALA A 201 -12.80 -7.03 3.80
N PRO A 202 -13.55 -8.00 3.22
CA PRO A 202 -13.37 -8.42 1.83
C PRO A 202 -13.69 -7.33 0.81
N ASP A 203 -14.67 -6.46 1.08
CA ASP A 203 -15.05 -5.39 0.15
C ASP A 203 -13.96 -4.30 0.03
N LEU A 204 -13.35 -3.94 1.17
CA LEU A 204 -12.21 -3.01 1.20
C LEU A 204 -10.97 -3.64 0.56
N LEU A 205 -10.71 -4.93 0.81
CA LEU A 205 -9.65 -5.68 0.13
C LEU A 205 -9.85 -5.67 -1.40
N LEU A 206 -11.07 -5.92 -1.87
CA LEU A 206 -11.41 -5.89 -3.29
C LEU A 206 -11.21 -4.49 -3.89
N ILE A 207 -11.66 -3.44 -3.21
CA ILE A 207 -11.42 -2.04 -3.62
C ILE A 207 -9.92 -1.75 -3.72
N LEU A 208 -9.14 -2.08 -2.68
CA LEU A 208 -7.71 -1.81 -2.66
C LEU A 208 -6.98 -2.58 -3.77
N LEU A 209 -7.29 -3.86 -3.98
CA LEU A 209 -6.72 -4.63 -5.09
C LEU A 209 -7.18 -4.13 -6.46
N ARG A 210 -8.41 -3.60 -6.61
CA ARG A 210 -8.88 -2.99 -7.87
C ARG A 210 -8.16 -1.69 -8.22
N TYR A 211 -7.89 -0.82 -7.23
CA TYR A 211 -6.94 0.29 -7.35
C TYR A 211 -5.47 -0.15 -7.31
N GLY A 212 -5.22 -1.46 -7.44
CA GLY A 212 -3.91 -2.02 -7.70
C GLY A 212 -2.96 -2.06 -6.51
N ALA A 213 -3.43 -2.15 -5.27
CA ALA A 213 -2.58 -2.41 -4.09
C ALA A 213 -1.68 -3.64 -4.31
N HIS A 214 -0.49 -3.65 -3.73
CA HIS A 214 0.45 -4.76 -3.92
C HIS A 214 -0.01 -6.02 -3.15
N PRO A 215 -0.21 -7.18 -3.81
CA PRO A 215 -0.78 -8.36 -3.15
C PRO A 215 0.17 -9.00 -2.14
N ASN A 216 1.47 -8.79 -2.27
CA ASN A 216 2.48 -9.05 -1.25
C ASN A 216 3.09 -7.68 -0.84
N PRO A 217 2.50 -6.94 0.11
CA PRO A 217 2.87 -5.55 0.37
C PRO A 217 4.28 -5.40 0.95
N PRO A 218 5.04 -4.35 0.59
CA PRO A 218 6.43 -4.15 1.02
C PRO A 218 6.54 -3.58 2.46
N ASP A 219 5.59 -3.90 3.33
CA ASP A 219 5.49 -3.38 4.70
C ASP A 219 6.33 -4.17 5.73
N GLY A 220 7.24 -5.02 5.26
CA GLY A 220 8.14 -5.84 6.08
C GLY A 220 7.49 -7.02 6.80
N GLY A 221 6.15 -7.10 6.84
CA GLY A 221 5.44 -8.22 7.46
C GLY A 221 5.50 -9.52 6.65
N ALA A 222 5.23 -10.64 7.31
CA ALA A 222 5.13 -11.97 6.66
C ALA A 222 4.10 -11.98 5.51
N SER A 223 4.22 -12.92 4.58
CA SER A 223 3.30 -13.07 3.44
C SER A 223 1.83 -13.06 3.88
N VAL A 224 1.04 -12.16 3.31
CA VAL A 224 -0.36 -11.93 3.71
C VAL A 224 -1.27 -13.12 3.41
N VAL A 225 -0.92 -13.93 2.40
CA VAL A 225 -1.60 -15.21 2.11
C VAL A 225 -1.42 -16.14 3.31
N HIS A 226 -0.18 -16.33 3.76
CA HIS A 226 0.16 -17.25 4.84
C HIS A 226 -0.52 -16.90 6.17
N ALA A 227 -0.49 -15.63 6.55
CA ALA A 227 -1.17 -15.16 7.76
C ALA A 227 -2.68 -15.44 7.71
N LEU A 228 -3.31 -15.43 6.53
CA LEU A 228 -4.71 -15.76 6.35
C LEU A 228 -4.97 -17.28 6.30
N LEU A 229 -4.04 -18.07 5.76
CA LEU A 229 -4.10 -19.54 5.85
C LEU A 229 -4.06 -20.01 7.31
N GLU A 230 -3.16 -19.43 8.11
CA GLU A 230 -3.03 -19.73 9.54
C GLU A 230 -4.33 -19.38 10.30
N LYS A 231 -4.83 -18.14 10.14
CA LYS A 231 -6.11 -17.64 10.68
C LYS A 231 -7.33 -18.50 10.28
N LEU A 232 -7.27 -19.20 9.14
CA LEU A 232 -8.31 -20.15 8.71
C LEU A 232 -8.15 -21.54 9.34
N THR A 233 -6.91 -21.98 9.61
CA THR A 233 -6.65 -23.28 10.27
C THR A 233 -6.83 -23.28 11.79
N GLU A 234 -6.68 -22.13 12.46
CA GLU A 234 -6.84 -21.96 13.91
C GLU A 234 -8.16 -22.57 14.44
N ASN A 235 -9.28 -22.30 13.75
CA ASN A 235 -10.61 -22.77 14.14
C ASN A 235 -10.99 -24.14 13.53
N GLY A 236 -10.01 -24.92 13.06
CA GLY A 236 -10.17 -26.33 12.68
C GLY A 236 -10.86 -26.56 11.32
N ARG A 237 -12.20 -26.48 11.30
CA ARG A 237 -13.07 -26.39 10.10
C ARG A 237 -14.17 -25.32 10.24
N HIS A 238 -14.18 -24.55 11.33
CA HIS A 238 -15.14 -23.46 11.54
C HIS A 238 -14.61 -22.17 10.89
N TYR A 239 -14.58 -22.17 9.56
CA TYR A 239 -14.04 -21.06 8.78
C TYR A 239 -14.95 -19.83 8.84
N VAL A 240 -14.39 -18.69 9.24
CA VAL A 240 -15.07 -17.39 9.17
C VAL A 240 -15.21 -17.00 7.70
N LEU A 241 -16.45 -16.85 7.22
CA LEU A 241 -16.75 -16.62 5.80
C LEU A 241 -15.99 -15.42 5.23
N GLN A 242 -15.86 -14.34 6.00
CA GLN A 242 -15.11 -13.15 5.61
C GLN A 242 -13.63 -13.44 5.35
N ASN A 243 -12.98 -14.31 6.15
CA ASN A 243 -11.60 -14.73 5.90
C ASN A 243 -11.50 -15.59 4.63
N VAL A 244 -12.49 -16.45 4.36
CA VAL A 244 -12.56 -17.23 3.11
C VAL A 244 -12.73 -16.31 1.89
N SER A 245 -13.64 -15.33 1.96
CA SER A 245 -13.81 -14.33 0.91
C SER A 245 -12.54 -13.51 0.68
N CYS A 246 -11.87 -13.05 1.75
CA CYS A 246 -10.58 -12.38 1.65
C CYS A 246 -9.52 -13.25 0.95
N LEU A 247 -9.43 -14.53 1.29
CA LEU A 247 -8.48 -15.46 0.67
C LEU A 247 -8.82 -15.65 -0.81
N GLN A 248 -10.08 -15.94 -1.13
CA GLN A 248 -10.53 -16.11 -2.50
C GLN A 248 -10.27 -14.86 -3.35
N ILE A 249 -10.48 -13.65 -2.83
CA ILE A 249 -10.19 -12.39 -3.53
C ILE A 249 -8.67 -12.22 -3.75
N LEU A 250 -7.85 -12.46 -2.72
CA LEU A 250 -6.39 -12.35 -2.81
C LEU A 250 -5.81 -13.36 -3.82
N LEU A 251 -6.30 -14.60 -3.81
CA LEU A 251 -5.92 -15.66 -4.75
C LEU A 251 -6.30 -15.39 -6.21
N ARG A 252 -7.13 -14.37 -6.51
CA ARG A 252 -7.38 -13.89 -7.90
C ARG A 252 -6.21 -13.09 -8.47
N THR A 253 -5.31 -12.62 -7.61
CA THR A 253 -4.28 -11.61 -7.96
C THR A 253 -2.86 -12.15 -8.00
N ILE A 254 -2.62 -13.34 -7.47
CA ILE A 254 -1.32 -14.04 -7.51
C ILE A 254 -1.41 -15.28 -8.40
N PRO A 255 -0.36 -15.65 -9.17
CA PRO A 255 -0.38 -16.85 -10.00
C PRO A 255 -0.53 -18.14 -9.19
N MET A 256 0.23 -18.28 -8.11
CA MET A 256 0.26 -19.42 -7.20
C MET A 256 0.50 -18.93 -5.76
N ILE A 257 0.23 -19.79 -4.79
CA ILE A 257 0.66 -19.60 -3.40
C ILE A 257 2.15 -19.96 -3.31
N GLU A 258 2.98 -19.00 -2.91
CA GLU A 258 4.39 -19.24 -2.57
C GLU A 258 4.48 -20.28 -1.45
N MET A 259 5.36 -21.28 -1.57
CA MET A 259 5.47 -22.35 -0.57
C MET A 259 6.53 -21.95 0.48
N PRO A 260 6.21 -21.91 1.79
CA PRO A 260 7.06 -21.27 2.81
C PRO A 260 8.25 -22.13 3.27
N TYR A 261 8.60 -23.17 2.48
CA TYR A 261 9.50 -24.23 2.89
C TYR A 261 10.70 -24.32 1.94
N LYS A 262 11.91 -24.12 2.47
CA LYS A 262 13.19 -24.20 1.74
C LYS A 262 13.60 -25.59 1.16
N PRO A 263 13.00 -26.78 1.46
CA PRO A 263 13.40 -28.02 0.79
C PRO A 263 13.29 -27.89 -0.73
N ILE A 264 14.33 -28.26 -1.48
CA ILE A 264 14.36 -28.13 -2.95
C ILE A 264 13.39 -29.12 -3.61
N ILE A 265 13.09 -30.24 -2.95
CA ILE A 265 12.28 -31.33 -3.49
C ILE A 265 10.78 -31.02 -3.40
N TYR A 266 10.12 -30.95 -4.57
CA TYR A 266 8.69 -30.67 -4.73
C TYR A 266 7.75 -31.57 -3.91
N SER A 267 8.01 -32.89 -3.84
CA SER A 267 7.19 -33.82 -3.05
C SER A 267 7.16 -33.47 -1.56
N ALA A 268 8.32 -33.14 -0.98
CA ALA A 268 8.41 -32.72 0.42
C ALA A 268 7.67 -31.40 0.69
N ARG A 269 7.72 -30.43 -0.24
CA ARG A 269 6.91 -29.19 -0.13
C ARG A 269 5.41 -29.50 -0.13
N ARG A 270 4.96 -30.38 -1.04
CA ARG A 270 3.55 -30.81 -1.14
C ARG A 270 3.09 -31.54 0.12
N GLU A 271 3.90 -32.44 0.67
CA GLU A 271 3.60 -33.17 1.91
C GLU A 271 3.45 -32.21 3.11
N LEU A 272 4.41 -31.29 3.31
CA LEU A 272 4.35 -30.28 4.37
C LEU A 272 3.13 -29.34 4.26
N PHE A 273 2.79 -28.90 3.04
CA PHE A 273 1.59 -28.09 2.82
C PHE A 273 0.31 -28.90 3.09
N PHE A 274 0.27 -30.17 2.69
CA PHE A 274 -0.89 -31.02 2.96
C PHE A 274 -1.07 -31.32 4.46
N GLU A 275 0.03 -31.49 5.20
CA GLU A 275 0.01 -31.66 6.66
C GLU A 275 -0.57 -30.42 7.37
N LYS A 276 -0.10 -29.21 7.02
CA LYS A 276 -0.53 -27.96 7.67
C LYS A 276 -1.87 -27.42 7.16
N TYR A 277 -2.11 -27.46 5.85
CA TYR A 277 -3.23 -26.77 5.19
C TYR A 277 -4.13 -27.69 4.35
N GLY A 278 -3.91 -29.01 4.33
CA GLY A 278 -4.65 -29.95 3.47
C GLY A 278 -6.17 -29.95 3.67
N ARG A 279 -6.67 -29.51 4.84
CA ARG A 279 -8.10 -29.27 5.07
C ARG A 279 -8.70 -28.22 4.13
N LEU A 280 -7.96 -27.16 3.82
CA LEU A 280 -8.40 -26.10 2.90
C LEU A 280 -8.48 -26.58 1.44
N LEU A 281 -7.75 -27.64 1.10
CA LEU A 281 -7.86 -28.35 -0.19
C LEU A 281 -9.06 -29.32 -0.18
N ILE A 282 -9.23 -30.11 0.89
CA ILE A 282 -10.39 -31.02 1.08
C ILE A 282 -11.71 -30.25 1.02
N ASP A 283 -11.81 -29.15 1.75
CA ASP A 283 -13.00 -28.31 1.86
C ASP A 283 -13.14 -27.33 0.68
N ARG A 284 -12.32 -27.48 -0.38
CA ARG A 284 -12.32 -26.70 -1.64
C ARG A 284 -12.22 -25.17 -1.47
N ILE A 285 -11.58 -24.71 -0.39
CA ILE A 285 -11.29 -23.29 -0.14
C ILE A 285 -10.11 -22.79 -0.99
N ILE A 286 -9.16 -23.69 -1.28
CA ILE A 286 -8.01 -23.48 -2.18
C ILE A 286 -8.06 -24.59 -3.23
N THR A 287 -7.70 -24.29 -4.49
CA THR A 287 -7.62 -25.32 -5.53
C THR A 287 -6.22 -25.94 -5.62
N LYS A 288 -6.15 -27.21 -6.05
CA LYS A 288 -4.88 -27.95 -6.21
C LYS A 288 -3.92 -27.25 -7.19
N GLU A 289 -4.46 -26.60 -8.22
CA GLU A 289 -3.74 -25.84 -9.24
C GLU A 289 -2.99 -24.64 -8.65
N GLN A 290 -3.56 -23.96 -7.65
CA GLN A 290 -2.95 -22.76 -7.06
C GLN A 290 -1.78 -23.05 -6.11
N VAL A 291 -1.54 -24.32 -5.76
CA VAL A 291 -0.49 -24.74 -4.81
C VAL A 291 0.58 -25.62 -5.47
N TYR A 292 0.16 -26.60 -6.26
CA TYR A 292 1.07 -27.61 -6.83
C TYR A 292 0.65 -28.18 -8.20
N GLY A 293 -0.56 -27.91 -8.68
CA GLY A 293 -0.98 -28.26 -10.03
C GLY A 293 -0.56 -27.21 -11.08
N VAL A 294 -1.08 -27.36 -12.30
CA VAL A 294 -0.86 -26.38 -13.39
C VAL A 294 -2.00 -25.36 -13.39
N VAL A 295 -1.66 -24.10 -13.16
CA VAL A 295 -2.61 -22.97 -13.18
C VAL A 295 -3.10 -22.71 -14.59
N SER A 296 -4.41 -22.46 -14.75
CA SER A 296 -4.98 -22.16 -16.07
C SER A 296 -4.33 -20.92 -16.72
N LEU A 297 -4.03 -21.01 -18.02
CA LEU A 297 -3.47 -19.90 -18.80
C LEU A 297 -4.31 -18.62 -18.68
N ARG A 298 -5.65 -18.76 -18.60
CA ARG A 298 -6.60 -17.67 -18.34
C ARG A 298 -6.23 -16.85 -17.08
N HIS A 299 -5.91 -17.53 -15.98
CA HIS A 299 -5.55 -16.91 -14.72
C HIS A 299 -4.13 -16.33 -14.73
N LEU A 300 -3.17 -17.03 -15.36
CA LEU A 300 -1.81 -16.51 -15.57
C LEU A 300 -1.83 -15.20 -16.39
N CYS A 301 -2.64 -15.15 -17.46
CA CYS A 301 -2.88 -13.94 -18.24
C CYS A 301 -3.51 -12.82 -17.39
N ARG A 302 -4.50 -13.13 -16.53
CA ARG A 302 -5.07 -12.13 -15.61
C ARG A 302 -4.00 -11.53 -14.70
N CYS A 303 -3.22 -12.37 -14.01
CA CYS A 303 -2.18 -11.89 -13.11
C CYS A 303 -1.17 -11.02 -13.87
N ARG A 304 -0.68 -11.49 -15.03
CA ARG A 304 0.32 -10.75 -15.83
C ARG A 304 -0.22 -9.43 -16.38
N ILE A 305 -1.46 -9.38 -16.86
CA ILE A 305 -2.09 -8.12 -17.32
C ILE A 305 -2.24 -7.15 -16.14
N ARG A 306 -2.73 -7.63 -14.99
CA ARG A 306 -2.86 -6.82 -13.77
C ARG A 306 -1.51 -6.33 -13.24
N ASP A 307 -0.45 -7.13 -13.30
CA ASP A 307 0.90 -6.72 -12.91
C ASP A 307 1.42 -5.57 -13.79
N LEU A 308 1.21 -5.65 -15.11
CA LEU A 308 1.63 -4.61 -16.05
C LEU A 308 0.84 -3.32 -15.82
N LEU A 309 -0.49 -3.40 -15.73
CA LEU A 309 -1.34 -2.24 -15.40
C LEU A 309 -0.99 -1.66 -14.02
N ARG A 310 -0.69 -2.49 -13.01
CA ARG A 310 -0.29 -2.05 -11.67
C ARG A 310 1.00 -1.24 -11.70
N ARG A 311 2.02 -1.73 -12.40
CA ARG A 311 3.34 -1.08 -12.56
C ARG A 311 3.23 0.27 -13.28
N ASN A 312 2.28 0.39 -14.22
CA ASN A 312 2.03 1.61 -14.98
C ASN A 312 0.99 2.56 -14.34
N CYS A 313 0.52 2.29 -13.11
CA CYS A 313 -0.56 3.04 -12.44
C CYS A 313 -1.86 3.14 -13.27
N GLN A 314 -2.19 2.07 -14.00
CA GLN A 314 -3.35 1.95 -14.91
C GLN A 314 -4.46 1.04 -14.32
N LEU A 315 -4.59 0.95 -13.00
CA LEU A 315 -5.62 0.15 -12.31
C LEU A 315 -6.51 1.03 -11.42
N PRO A 316 -7.86 0.99 -11.57
CA PRO A 316 -8.62 0.14 -12.48
C PRO A 316 -8.75 0.68 -13.91
N ASP A 317 -8.62 2.00 -14.10
CA ASP A 317 -9.20 2.72 -15.25
C ASP A 317 -8.58 2.35 -16.60
N GLY A 318 -7.33 1.86 -16.61
CA GLY A 318 -6.67 1.38 -17.82
C GLY A 318 -7.23 0.07 -18.37
N ILE A 319 -7.99 -0.71 -17.58
CA ILE A 319 -8.63 -1.95 -18.01
C ILE A 319 -9.58 -1.69 -19.18
N ASP A 320 -10.42 -0.65 -19.08
CA ASP A 320 -11.41 -0.31 -20.11
C ASP A 320 -10.77 0.19 -21.43
N THR A 321 -9.49 0.59 -21.41
CA THR A 321 -8.73 0.92 -22.63
C THR A 321 -8.30 -0.31 -23.43
N LEU A 322 -8.28 -1.49 -22.80
CA LEU A 322 -7.93 -2.74 -23.48
C LEU A 322 -9.01 -3.14 -24.48
N ARG A 323 -8.60 -3.52 -25.70
CA ARG A 323 -9.50 -3.97 -26.79
C ARG A 323 -10.01 -5.39 -26.56
N LEU A 324 -10.72 -5.61 -25.46
CA LEU A 324 -11.26 -6.89 -25.00
C LEU A 324 -12.79 -6.84 -24.84
N PRO A 325 -13.49 -7.99 -24.81
CA PRO A 325 -14.90 -8.03 -24.43
C PRO A 325 -15.12 -7.65 -22.97
N ARG A 326 -16.22 -6.95 -22.66
CA ARG A 326 -16.60 -6.49 -21.29
C ARG A 326 -16.53 -7.58 -20.21
N ARG A 327 -16.78 -8.85 -20.56
CA ARG A 327 -16.67 -9.98 -19.63
C ARG A 327 -15.22 -10.25 -19.19
N LEU A 328 -14.24 -10.03 -20.08
CA LEU A 328 -12.82 -10.10 -19.74
C LEU A 328 -12.37 -8.87 -18.96
N HIS A 329 -12.92 -7.68 -19.23
CA HIS A 329 -12.68 -6.49 -18.39
C HIS A 329 -13.07 -6.76 -16.93
N ARG A 330 -14.30 -7.23 -16.67
CA ARG A 330 -14.74 -7.58 -15.30
C ARG A 330 -13.92 -8.69 -14.65
N TYR A 331 -13.39 -9.64 -15.43
CA TYR A 331 -12.50 -10.69 -14.93
C TYR A 331 -11.12 -10.16 -14.51
N ILE A 332 -10.53 -9.28 -15.31
CA ILE A 332 -9.26 -8.59 -15.03
C ILE A 332 -9.43 -7.61 -13.86
N ASP A 333 -10.61 -7.00 -13.73
CA ASP A 333 -11.02 -6.11 -12.64
C ASP A 333 -11.51 -6.85 -11.37
N LEU A 334 -11.35 -8.18 -11.30
CA LEU A 334 -11.72 -9.04 -10.15
C LEU A 334 -13.22 -9.10 -9.81
N MET A 335 -14.06 -8.36 -10.52
CA MET A 335 -15.52 -8.22 -10.31
C MET A 335 -16.33 -9.44 -10.77
N GLU A 336 -15.77 -10.28 -11.64
CA GLU A 336 -16.39 -11.51 -12.14
C GLU A 336 -15.35 -12.64 -12.16
N GLU A 337 -15.74 -13.86 -11.78
CA GLU A 337 -14.97 -15.06 -12.12
C GLU A 337 -15.50 -15.70 -13.40
N LEU A 338 -14.58 -16.14 -14.25
CA LEU A 338 -14.92 -16.89 -15.45
C LEU A 338 -14.85 -18.37 -15.12
N GLU A 339 -16.01 -18.99 -14.95
CA GLU A 339 -16.14 -20.44 -14.75
C GLU A 339 -15.35 -21.24 -15.79
N GLY A 340 -14.70 -22.31 -15.34
CA GLY A 340 -14.14 -23.33 -16.22
C GLY A 340 -15.21 -24.34 -16.65
N PRO A 341 -14.87 -25.28 -17.56
CA PRO A 341 -15.62 -26.53 -17.63
C PRO A 341 -15.62 -27.20 -16.24
N GLN A 342 -16.72 -27.86 -15.89
CA GLN A 342 -16.80 -28.66 -14.68
C GLN A 342 -16.09 -30.00 -14.93
N ASN A 343 -14.88 -30.15 -14.41
CA ASN A 343 -14.11 -31.39 -14.56
C ASN A 343 -14.65 -32.45 -13.59
N GLU A 344 -15.09 -33.59 -14.12
CA GLU A 344 -15.64 -34.70 -13.34
C GLU A 344 -14.53 -35.56 -12.66
N ASP A 345 -13.27 -35.35 -13.06
CA ASP A 345 -12.05 -36.11 -12.69
C ASP A 345 -11.62 -36.03 -11.21
N ASP A 346 -12.31 -35.23 -10.39
CA ASP A 346 -12.00 -35.11 -8.96
C ASP A 346 -12.24 -36.42 -8.19
N ALA A 347 -13.08 -37.33 -8.70
CA ALA A 347 -13.46 -38.58 -8.03
C ALA A 347 -12.25 -39.48 -7.65
N GLU A 348 -11.32 -39.69 -8.58
CA GLU A 348 -10.18 -40.60 -8.36
C GLU A 348 -9.15 -40.00 -7.37
N ASN A 349 -8.96 -38.68 -7.43
CA ASN A 349 -8.12 -37.97 -6.47
C ASN A 349 -8.77 -37.94 -5.07
N ASN A 350 -10.08 -37.72 -4.98
CA ASN A 350 -10.81 -37.79 -3.70
C ASN A 350 -10.68 -39.17 -3.05
N ALA A 351 -10.74 -40.25 -3.84
CA ALA A 351 -10.49 -41.62 -3.36
C ALA A 351 -9.05 -41.87 -2.87
N ALA A 352 -8.09 -41.00 -3.19
CA ALA A 352 -6.76 -41.00 -2.58
C ALA A 352 -6.71 -40.17 -1.27
N LEU A 353 -7.44 -39.05 -1.21
CA LEU A 353 -7.57 -38.24 0.02
C LEU A 353 -8.32 -38.99 1.15
N GLU A 354 -9.38 -39.74 0.84
CA GLU A 354 -10.11 -40.54 1.85
C GLU A 354 -9.21 -41.61 2.48
N LYS A 355 -8.36 -42.28 1.68
CA LYS A 355 -7.42 -43.31 2.15
C LYS A 355 -6.42 -42.76 3.17
N LEU A 356 -6.06 -41.47 3.08
CA LEU A 356 -5.21 -40.81 4.07
C LEU A 356 -5.95 -40.52 5.39
N GLN A 357 -7.26 -40.22 5.34
CA GLN A 357 -8.07 -40.01 6.55
C GLN A 357 -8.21 -41.31 7.36
N VAL A 358 -8.43 -42.45 6.69
CA VAL A 358 -8.52 -43.77 7.33
C VAL A 358 -7.22 -44.13 8.09
N THR A 359 -6.06 -43.66 7.64
CA THR A 359 -4.77 -43.89 8.32
C THR A 359 -4.42 -42.89 9.42
N GLY A 360 -5.18 -41.80 9.60
CA GLY A 360 -4.93 -40.79 10.64
C GLY A 360 -5.41 -41.18 12.05
N GLY A 361 -6.21 -42.24 12.16
CA GLY A 361 -6.89 -42.65 13.39
C GLY A 361 -6.09 -43.56 14.33
N GLY A 362 -4.92 -43.13 14.81
CA GLY A 362 -4.24 -43.81 15.92
C GLY A 362 -2.72 -43.65 15.97
N VAL A 363 -2.20 -43.22 17.12
CA VAL A 363 -0.75 -43.08 17.36
C VAL A 363 -0.14 -44.43 17.73
N SER A 364 0.64 -45.02 16.82
CA SER A 364 1.74 -45.93 17.16
C SER A 364 2.79 -45.92 16.04
N GLY A 365 4.07 -45.80 16.39
CA GLY A 365 5.12 -45.39 15.46
C GLY A 365 5.67 -46.52 14.58
N VAL A 366 5.34 -46.51 13.28
CA VAL A 366 6.09 -47.25 12.24
C VAL A 366 6.28 -46.35 11.01
N ARG A 367 7.53 -46.01 10.67
CA ARG A 367 7.87 -45.33 9.41
C ARG A 367 7.65 -46.27 8.21
N ARG A 368 6.43 -46.29 7.64
CA ARG A 368 6.19 -46.87 6.31
C ARG A 368 6.51 -45.84 5.22
N ARG A 369 7.58 -46.09 4.46
CA ARG A 369 7.91 -45.33 3.24
C ARG A 369 6.90 -45.70 2.15
N VAL A 370 5.91 -44.85 1.91
CA VAL A 370 4.97 -44.99 0.80
C VAL A 370 5.73 -44.81 -0.51
N ARG A 371 5.53 -45.72 -1.47
CA ARG A 371 5.88 -45.49 -2.87
C ARG A 371 4.63 -45.00 -3.59
N PHE A 372 4.72 -43.86 -4.26
CA PHE A 372 3.75 -43.49 -5.28
C PHE A 372 3.92 -44.41 -6.49
N ALA A 373 2.84 -44.71 -7.20
CA ALA A 373 2.91 -45.47 -8.44
C ALA A 373 3.30 -44.54 -9.59
N GLU A 374 4.25 -44.97 -10.41
CA GLU A 374 4.53 -44.35 -11.71
C GLU A 374 3.42 -44.74 -12.69
N SER A 375 2.92 -43.78 -13.46
CA SER A 375 1.85 -43.98 -14.44
C SER A 375 2.37 -44.75 -15.66
N LYS A 376 2.01 -46.04 -15.75
CA LYS A 376 2.31 -46.89 -16.91
C LYS A 376 1.34 -46.66 -18.08
N GLU A 377 1.48 -45.55 -18.80
CA GLU A 377 0.90 -45.37 -20.13
C GLU A 377 1.90 -44.67 -21.08
N GLU A 378 2.98 -45.38 -21.42
CA GLU A 378 3.82 -45.10 -22.59
C GLU A 378 3.87 -46.34 -23.50
N GLU A 379 2.84 -46.53 -24.33
CA GLU A 379 2.93 -47.41 -25.50
C GLU A 379 2.52 -46.66 -26.78
N GLN A 380 3.56 -46.18 -27.48
CA GLN A 380 3.69 -46.21 -28.94
C GLN A 380 2.62 -45.48 -29.79
N SER A 381 2.95 -44.24 -30.16
CA SER A 381 2.45 -43.59 -31.39
C SER A 381 3.61 -42.96 -32.15
N SER A 382 4.26 -43.76 -33.00
CA SER A 382 5.36 -43.30 -33.86
C SER A 382 4.82 -42.55 -35.08
N VAL A 383 5.12 -41.25 -35.18
CA VAL A 383 4.98 -40.48 -36.42
C VAL A 383 6.26 -39.66 -36.59
N ASP A 384 7.12 -40.09 -37.51
CA ASP A 384 8.36 -39.39 -37.82
C ASP A 384 8.07 -38.06 -38.52
N VAL A 385 8.64 -36.97 -38.00
CA VAL A 385 8.69 -35.67 -38.66
C VAL A 385 10.13 -35.17 -38.62
N GLU A 386 10.89 -35.46 -39.67
CA GLU A 386 12.24 -34.94 -39.85
C GLU A 386 12.19 -33.41 -40.00
N VAL A 387 12.70 -32.69 -39.00
CA VAL A 387 13.03 -31.26 -39.12
C VAL A 387 14.54 -31.12 -39.00
N ALA A 388 15.22 -31.13 -40.14
CA ALA A 388 16.65 -30.86 -40.20
C ALA A 388 16.93 -29.42 -39.77
N VAL A 389 17.74 -29.25 -38.72
CA VAL A 389 18.27 -27.95 -38.28
C VAL A 389 19.79 -28.02 -38.35
N GLU A 390 20.38 -27.44 -39.39
CA GLU A 390 21.82 -27.29 -39.51
C GLU A 390 22.31 -26.25 -38.50
N VAL A 391 23.01 -26.70 -37.45
CA VAL A 391 23.73 -25.81 -36.54
C VAL A 391 25.10 -25.50 -37.12
N VAL A 392 25.25 -24.32 -37.70
CA VAL A 392 26.53 -23.85 -38.26
C VAL A 392 27.47 -23.41 -37.13
N GLU A 393 28.29 -24.34 -36.67
CA GLU A 393 29.31 -24.12 -35.65
C GLU A 393 30.38 -23.13 -36.16
N SER A 394 30.46 -21.95 -35.53
CA SER A 394 31.33 -20.85 -35.96
C SER A 394 32.49 -20.66 -34.98
N LEU A 395 33.65 -21.20 -35.35
CA LEU A 395 34.90 -21.14 -34.59
C LEU A 395 35.46 -19.71 -34.48
N LEU A 396 36.00 -19.36 -33.30
CA LEU A 396 37.08 -18.35 -33.18
C LEU A 396 38.14 -18.74 -32.15
N LEU A 397 39.40 -18.64 -32.60
CA LEU A 397 40.69 -18.72 -31.87
C LEU A 397 41.20 -17.26 -31.65
N GLU A 398 42.31 -16.89 -31.00
CA GLU A 398 43.52 -17.50 -30.40
C GLU A 398 44.10 -16.35 -29.47
N GLU A 399 44.82 -16.49 -28.34
CA GLU A 399 45.19 -17.64 -27.50
C GLU A 399 45.86 -17.14 -26.15
N LYS A 400 46.56 -18.05 -25.44
CA LYS A 400 47.84 -17.94 -24.67
C LYS A 400 48.45 -16.53 -24.31
N GLN A 401 49.22 -16.32 -23.22
CA GLN A 401 49.96 -17.21 -22.29
C GLN A 401 50.25 -16.51 -20.90
N PRO A 402 51.20 -16.90 -19.98
CA PRO A 402 50.99 -16.77 -18.52
C PRO A 402 52.09 -15.97 -17.75
N LEU A 403 52.03 -15.97 -16.41
CA LEU A 403 53.15 -16.14 -15.45
C LEU A 403 52.55 -16.26 -14.02
N GLU A 404 52.67 -17.40 -13.32
CA GLU A 404 53.73 -17.82 -12.37
C GLU A 404 53.48 -17.49 -10.89
N LEU A 405 53.84 -18.47 -10.04
CA LEU A 405 53.71 -18.50 -8.57
C LEU A 405 55.12 -18.53 -7.95
N PRO A 406 55.24 -18.14 -6.67
CA PRO A 406 56.04 -18.96 -5.76
C PRO A 406 55.26 -19.41 -4.52
N THR A 407 55.66 -20.56 -3.98
CA THR A 407 55.01 -21.28 -2.87
C THR A 407 55.80 -21.18 -1.56
N THR A 408 55.12 -21.33 -0.41
CA THR A 408 55.52 -21.86 0.93
C THR A 408 54.71 -21.15 2.05
N THR A 409 54.27 -21.75 3.17
CA THR A 409 54.17 -23.16 3.63
C THR A 409 53.17 -23.29 4.80
N VAL A 410 52.38 -24.39 4.81
CA VAL A 410 51.84 -25.13 5.97
C VAL A 410 51.20 -24.35 7.16
N GLY A 411 49.86 -24.33 7.18
CA GLY A 411 49.07 -25.09 8.18
C GLY A 411 48.64 -24.43 9.50
N GLU A 412 47.33 -24.29 9.71
CA GLU A 412 46.58 -24.91 10.82
C GLU A 412 45.04 -24.89 10.56
N LEU A 413 44.24 -25.53 11.42
CA LEU A 413 42.78 -25.64 11.26
C LEU A 413 42.05 -24.35 11.71
N ALA A 414 41.03 -23.96 10.94
CA ALA A 414 39.97 -23.05 11.40
C ALA A 414 38.59 -23.54 10.92
N THR A 415 37.57 -23.25 11.73
CA THR A 415 36.18 -23.72 11.58
C THR A 415 35.48 -23.16 10.33
N VAL A 416 34.67 -24.00 9.68
CA VAL A 416 33.65 -23.53 8.72
C VAL A 416 32.57 -22.75 9.48
N LEU A 417 32.35 -21.51 9.08
CA LEU A 417 31.08 -20.81 9.24
C LEU A 417 30.41 -20.78 7.87
N GLU A 418 29.18 -21.28 7.79
CA GLU A 418 28.33 -21.10 6.61
C GLU A 418 27.58 -19.77 6.79
N GLU A 419 28.00 -18.72 6.09
CA GLU A 419 27.28 -17.44 6.02
C GLU A 419 26.17 -17.52 4.96
N ASP A 420 25.05 -16.80 5.18
CA ASP A 420 23.83 -16.93 4.37
C ASP A 420 23.99 -16.41 2.93
N THR A 421 24.34 -17.31 2.01
CA THR A 421 24.40 -17.02 0.55
C THR A 421 23.02 -16.80 -0.10
N ALA A 422 21.98 -16.53 0.69
CA ALA A 422 20.61 -16.35 0.25
C ALA A 422 20.28 -14.88 -0.12
N GLU A 423 20.87 -13.90 0.55
CA GLU A 423 20.47 -12.49 0.38
C GLU A 423 20.95 -11.90 -0.96
N LEU A 424 22.17 -12.26 -1.38
CA LEU A 424 22.73 -11.88 -2.69
C LEU A 424 21.91 -12.39 -3.89
N ALA A 425 21.12 -13.46 -3.72
CA ALA A 425 20.32 -14.04 -4.79
C ALA A 425 19.02 -13.27 -5.06
N GLU A 426 18.42 -12.62 -4.05
CA GLU A 426 17.27 -11.72 -4.26
C GLU A 426 17.73 -10.42 -4.95
N GLU A 427 18.90 -9.89 -4.58
CA GLU A 427 19.48 -8.67 -5.17
C GLU A 427 19.85 -8.83 -6.65
N GLN A 428 20.44 -9.96 -7.04
CA GLN A 428 20.74 -10.27 -8.44
C GLN A 428 19.48 -10.41 -9.31
N LEU A 429 18.40 -10.97 -8.77
CA LEU A 429 17.12 -11.09 -9.49
C LEU A 429 16.40 -9.74 -9.69
N GLU A 430 16.48 -8.80 -8.73
CA GLU A 430 15.97 -7.43 -8.95
C GLU A 430 16.78 -6.68 -10.04
N LEU A 431 18.08 -6.96 -10.17
CA LEU A 431 18.99 -6.36 -11.18
C LEU A 431 18.83 -6.93 -12.60
N GLU A 432 18.76 -8.25 -12.77
CA GLU A 432 18.58 -8.85 -14.11
C GLU A 432 17.25 -8.46 -14.75
N CYS A 433 16.22 -8.17 -13.94
CA CYS A 433 14.93 -7.66 -14.39
C CYS A 433 14.99 -6.25 -15.01
N GLN A 434 16.08 -5.49 -14.82
CA GLN A 434 16.22 -4.13 -15.37
C GLN A 434 17.00 -4.08 -16.69
N ASN A 435 17.98 -4.97 -16.88
CA ASN A 435 18.93 -4.88 -17.99
C ASN A 435 18.45 -5.51 -19.31
N ASN A 436 17.46 -6.42 -19.28
CA ASN A 436 16.97 -7.12 -20.47
C ASN A 436 15.84 -6.38 -21.21
N CYS A 437 16.17 -5.23 -21.81
CA CYS A 437 15.29 -4.54 -22.76
C CYS A 437 16.06 -3.93 -23.94
N ALA A 438 16.30 -4.74 -24.98
CA ALA A 438 16.94 -4.30 -26.22
C ALA A 438 15.98 -3.43 -27.05
N VAL A 439 16.02 -2.11 -26.86
CA VAL A 439 15.21 -1.15 -27.61
C VAL A 439 15.89 -0.79 -28.93
N VAL A 440 15.22 -1.09 -30.05
CA VAL A 440 15.61 -0.60 -31.38
C VAL A 440 15.35 0.91 -31.45
N VAL A 441 16.42 1.70 -31.63
CA VAL A 441 16.34 3.17 -31.62
C VAL A 441 16.11 3.72 -33.03
N GLU A 442 14.85 3.97 -33.37
CA GLU A 442 14.52 4.93 -34.44
C GLU A 442 14.50 6.36 -33.86
N LYS A 443 15.13 7.31 -34.57
CA LYS A 443 15.30 8.70 -34.09
C LYS A 443 14.15 9.61 -34.54
N PRO A 444 13.46 10.32 -33.63
CA PRO A 444 12.74 11.55 -33.96
C PRO A 444 13.71 12.74 -34.08
N VAL A 445 13.27 13.79 -34.78
CA VAL A 445 14.05 15.00 -35.06
C VAL A 445 14.08 15.93 -33.83
N ALA A 446 15.24 16.55 -33.56
CA ALA A 446 15.39 17.55 -32.50
C ALA A 446 14.77 18.91 -32.89
N VAL A 447 14.08 19.55 -31.94
CA VAL A 447 13.63 20.94 -32.02
C VAL A 447 14.17 21.67 -30.79
N GLU A 448 15.05 22.65 -30.99
CA GLU A 448 15.62 23.43 -29.90
C GLU A 448 14.61 24.48 -29.41
N ILE A 449 14.42 24.58 -28.10
CA ILE A 449 13.71 25.69 -27.46
C ILE A 449 14.66 26.33 -26.45
N LEU A 450 15.02 27.59 -26.72
CA LEU A 450 16.01 28.36 -25.97
C LEU A 450 15.51 28.68 -24.56
N ARG A 451 16.38 28.52 -23.55
CA ARG A 451 16.14 29.01 -22.18
C ARG A 451 16.41 30.53 -22.11
N PRO A 452 15.52 31.34 -21.52
CA PRO A 452 15.84 32.72 -21.16
C PRO A 452 16.94 32.77 -20.11
N MET A 453 17.83 33.77 -20.20
CA MET A 453 18.95 33.95 -19.26
C MET A 453 18.48 34.59 -17.94
N GLN A 454 19.18 34.26 -16.84
CA GLN A 454 19.17 35.08 -15.63
C GLN A 454 19.98 36.35 -15.88
N SER A 455 19.41 37.52 -15.56
CA SER A 455 20.11 38.81 -15.57
C SER A 455 20.44 39.25 -14.14
N LEU A 456 21.73 39.33 -13.81
CA LEU A 456 22.17 40.04 -12.60
C LEU A 456 21.98 41.55 -12.76
N LEU A 457 21.64 42.23 -11.66
CA LEU A 457 21.87 43.66 -11.48
C LEU A 457 22.37 43.92 -10.05
N THR A 458 23.35 44.83 -9.93
CA THR A 458 24.05 45.17 -8.68
C THR A 458 24.30 46.67 -8.59
N ALA A 459 23.70 47.33 -7.58
CA ALA A 459 24.06 48.64 -7.03
C ALA A 459 23.21 48.81 -5.74
N GLU A 460 23.78 48.79 -4.53
CA GLU A 460 24.59 49.82 -3.85
C GLU A 460 23.79 50.97 -3.20
N ASN A 461 23.82 50.95 -1.85
CA ASN A 461 24.01 52.09 -0.94
C ASN A 461 23.08 53.31 -0.98
N SER A 462 22.23 53.43 0.06
CA SER A 462 22.07 54.70 0.80
C SER A 462 21.79 54.44 2.29
N SER A 463 22.39 55.25 3.17
CA SER A 463 22.34 55.10 4.62
C SER A 463 21.30 56.02 5.28
N GLY A 464 20.77 55.61 6.43
CA GLY A 464 19.85 56.45 7.23
C GLY A 464 19.76 55.99 8.69
N ASN A 465 20.45 56.68 9.60
CA ASN A 465 20.32 56.45 11.05
C ASN A 465 19.12 57.23 11.62
N SER A 466 18.42 56.63 12.57
CA SER A 466 17.80 57.36 13.69
C SER A 466 17.73 56.45 14.93
N SER A 467 17.92 57.04 16.11
CA SER A 467 18.20 56.34 17.37
C SER A 467 17.30 56.79 18.51
N GLY A 468 17.09 55.90 19.48
CA GLY A 468 16.48 56.17 20.79
C GLY A 468 15.01 55.75 20.90
N SER A 469 14.46 55.54 22.09
CA SER A 469 15.05 55.37 23.44
C SER A 469 13.91 55.08 24.42
N ASP A 470 14.22 54.39 25.53
CA ASP A 470 13.60 54.37 26.87
C ASP A 470 12.27 55.16 27.08
N SER A 471 11.28 54.68 27.84
CA SER A 471 11.45 54.25 29.25
C SER A 471 10.26 53.45 29.83
N ASP A 472 10.43 52.97 31.06
CA ASP A 472 9.41 52.29 31.89
C ASP A 472 8.18 53.16 32.25
N THR A 473 7.09 52.50 32.66
CA THR A 473 6.35 52.91 33.89
C THR A 473 5.51 51.74 34.46
N SER A 474 5.21 51.79 35.77
CA SER A 474 4.70 50.66 36.55
C SER A 474 3.48 50.98 37.43
N SER A 475 2.49 50.08 37.47
CA SER A 475 1.52 49.88 38.57
C SER A 475 0.71 48.59 38.28
N THR A 476 0.39 47.62 39.16
CA THR A 476 -0.20 47.59 40.52
C THR A 476 -1.58 48.25 40.58
N GLU A 477 -2.71 47.60 40.91
CA GLU A 477 -3.00 46.25 41.44
C GLU A 477 -4.04 45.55 40.51
N LYS A 478 -4.84 44.51 40.83
CA LYS A 478 -5.15 43.66 42.02
C LYS A 478 -5.68 42.32 41.43
N ALA A 479 -5.27 41.11 41.82
CA ALA A 479 -5.40 40.42 43.11
C ALA A 479 -6.86 40.19 43.58
N GLU A 480 -7.47 39.09 43.12
CA GLU A 480 -8.42 38.30 43.92
C GLU A 480 -8.19 36.80 43.68
N GLN A 481 -8.38 35.97 44.69
CA GLN A 481 -7.96 34.56 44.70
C GLN A 481 -9.13 33.60 44.73
N SER A 482 -9.04 32.50 44.00
CA SER A 482 -9.66 31.24 44.42
C SER A 482 -8.76 30.04 44.08
N ASN A 483 -8.61 29.16 45.06
CA ASN A 483 -7.92 27.87 44.95
C ASN A 483 -8.81 26.90 44.12
N CYS A 484 -8.31 25.83 43.48
CA CYS A 484 -7.67 24.71 44.17
C CYS A 484 -6.49 24.05 43.43
N ILE A 485 -5.56 23.58 44.25
CA ILE A 485 -4.42 22.72 43.93
C ILE A 485 -4.90 21.26 43.83
N CYS A 486 -4.35 20.47 42.89
CA CYS A 486 -3.98 19.06 43.12
C CYS A 486 -3.17 18.44 41.97
N ASN A 487 -1.84 18.57 42.09
CA ASN A 487 -0.74 17.72 41.60
C ASN A 487 -0.97 16.67 40.49
N ASN A 488 -0.16 16.79 39.43
CA ASN A 488 0.33 15.65 38.65
C ASN A 488 1.20 14.72 39.53
N THR A 489 0.96 13.41 39.47
CA THR A 489 2.00 12.36 39.40
C THR A 489 1.37 11.01 39.10
N ASN A 490 1.71 10.39 37.96
CA ASN A 490 2.34 9.06 37.92
C ASN A 490 2.66 8.62 36.48
N ASN A 491 3.89 8.13 36.28
CA ASN A 491 4.25 7.34 35.11
C ASN A 491 3.79 5.89 35.30
N SER A 492 3.25 5.27 34.26
CA SER A 492 3.36 3.82 34.06
C SER A 492 3.41 3.47 32.57
N CYS A 493 4.40 2.67 32.18
CA CYS A 493 4.44 2.06 30.86
C CYS A 493 3.51 0.84 30.86
N CYS A 494 2.60 0.76 29.90
CA CYS A 494 1.79 -0.43 29.62
C CYS A 494 1.82 -0.73 28.12
N ASN A 495 1.87 -2.01 27.76
CA ASN A 495 2.09 -2.46 26.39
C ASN A 495 0.92 -2.12 25.45
N THR A 496 1.23 -1.88 24.17
CA THR A 496 0.26 -1.56 23.12
C THR A 496 -0.36 -2.80 22.44
N ARG A 497 0.12 -4.02 22.73
CA ARG A 497 -0.42 -5.26 22.12
C ARG A 497 -1.82 -5.62 22.61
N ASP A 498 -2.07 -5.48 23.91
CA ASP A 498 -3.26 -6.06 24.55
C ASP A 498 -4.56 -5.27 24.28
N LYS A 499 -4.44 -4.04 23.73
CA LYS A 499 -5.59 -3.19 23.39
C LYS A 499 -6.24 -3.52 22.04
N VAL A 500 -5.57 -4.30 21.18
CA VAL A 500 -6.08 -4.62 19.83
C VAL A 500 -7.03 -5.82 19.87
N SER A 501 -6.83 -6.78 20.78
CA SER A 501 -7.77 -7.87 21.04
C SER A 501 -9.08 -7.37 21.67
N ASP A 502 -8.98 -6.52 22.69
CA ASP A 502 -10.10 -6.03 23.51
C ASP A 502 -11.16 -5.24 22.73
N CYS A 503 -10.79 -4.67 21.57
CA CYS A 503 -11.72 -3.97 20.67
C CYS A 503 -12.53 -4.91 19.77
N ASN A 504 -12.03 -6.12 19.46
CA ASN A 504 -12.71 -7.05 18.56
C ASN A 504 -13.86 -7.79 19.26
N GLU A 505 -13.71 -8.14 20.54
CA GLU A 505 -14.77 -8.86 21.28
C GLU A 505 -15.99 -7.96 21.58
N ARG A 506 -15.79 -6.64 21.73
CA ARG A 506 -16.85 -5.69 22.13
C ARG A 506 -17.72 -5.17 20.98
N GLN A 507 -17.62 -5.75 19.78
CA GLN A 507 -18.55 -5.50 18.66
C GLN A 507 -19.39 -6.75 18.28
N LEU A 508 -19.30 -7.83 19.08
CA LEU A 508 -20.12 -9.03 18.94
C LEU A 508 -21.04 -9.23 20.17
N SER A 509 -21.66 -8.15 20.63
CA SER A 509 -22.60 -8.09 21.76
C SER A 509 -23.72 -7.09 21.51
#